data_AF-A0A2N1XBK5-F1
#
_entry.id   AF-A0A2N1XBK5-F1
#
_cell.length_a   1.000
_cell.length_b   1.000
_cell.length_c   1.000
_cell.angle_alpha   90.00
_cell.angle_beta   90.00
_cell.angle_gamma   90.00
#
_symmetry.space_group_name_H-M   'P 1'
#
loop_
_entity.id
_entity.type
_entity.pdbx_description
1 polymer ?
#
loop_
_entity_poly.entity_id
_entity_poly.type
_entity_poly.pdbx_seq_one_letter_code
_entity_poly.pdbx_strand_id
1 'polypeptide(L)' 'GYVGQEQVIAMATAAGFALDEASEINANPADTKDHEAGVWSLPPVMRLGDKDREKYVAIGESDRMTLRFHKHAAAAPAAQ' A
#
# COMPACT_ATOMS: atom_id res chain seq x y z
N GLY A 1 7.34 -4.41 -5.77
CA GLY A 1 6.46 -3.44 -6.43
C GLY A 1 5.30 -3.06 -5.52
N TYR A 2 4.59 -4.03 -4.94
CA TYR A 2 3.52 -3.79 -3.98
C TYR A 2 3.91 -4.30 -2.60
N VAL A 3 3.29 -3.76 -1.56
CA VAL A 3 3.44 -4.21 -0.17
C VAL A 3 2.08 -4.76 0.29
N GLY A 4 2.08 -5.86 1.02
CA GLY A 4 0.85 -6.46 1.55
C GLY A 4 0.34 -5.73 2.79
N GLN A 5 -0.98 -5.56 2.90
CA GLN A 5 -1.60 -4.88 4.05
C GLN A 5 -1.29 -5.58 5.37
N GLU A 6 -1.40 -6.91 5.43
CA GLU A 6 -1.08 -7.68 6.62
C GLU A 6 0.37 -7.49 7.08
N GLN A 7 1.30 -7.37 6.13
CA GLN A 7 2.71 -7.11 6.44
C GLN A 7 2.88 -5.72 7.08
N VAL A 8 2.21 -4.69 6.57
CA VAL A 8 2.26 -3.33 7.14
C VAL A 8 1.65 -3.31 8.54
N ILE A 9 0.50 -3.97 8.73
CA ILE A 9 -0.15 -4.09 10.05
C ILE A 9 0.75 -4.82 11.04
N ALA A 10 1.39 -5.92 10.64
CA ALA A 10 2.31 -6.67 11.48
C ALA A 10 3.52 -5.82 11.90
N MET A 11 4.12 -5.08 10.97
CA MET A 11 5.23 -4.17 11.27
C MET A 11 4.81 -3.04 12.23
N ALA A 12 3.64 -2.42 12.01
CA ALA A 12 3.13 -1.38 12.89
C ALA A 12 2.83 -1.92 14.30
N THR A 13 2.24 -3.11 14.39
CA THR A 13 1.96 -3.79 15.66
C THR A 13 3.24 -4.11 16.42
N ALA A 14 4.26 -4.65 15.74
CA ALA A 14 5.58 -4.91 16.33
C ALA A 14 6.25 -3.63 16.83
N ALA A 15 5.95 -2.48 16.22
CA ALA A 15 6.41 -1.17 16.65
C ALA A 15 5.56 -0.53 17.77
N GLY A 16 4.57 -1.24 18.32
CA GLY A 16 3.73 -0.78 19.44
C GLY A 16 2.53 0.08 19.06
N PHE A 17 2.15 0.08 17.77
CA PHE A 17 0.91 0.70 17.31
C PHE A 17 -0.22 -0.34 17.25
N ALA A 18 -1.47 0.11 17.31
CA ALA A 18 -2.62 -0.73 16.98
C ALA A 18 -3.32 -0.17 15.75
N LEU A 19 -3.80 -1.06 14.87
CA LEU A 19 -4.68 -0.66 13.78
C LEU A 19 -6.01 -0.18 14.38
N ASP A 20 -6.39 1.02 14.00
CA ASP A 20 -7.61 1.68 14.48
C ASP A 20 -8.70 1.66 13.40
N GLU A 21 -8.32 1.94 12.15
CA GLU A 21 -9.26 1.94 11.01
C GLU A 21 -8.55 1.66 9.69
N ALA A 22 -9.29 1.13 8.72
CA ALA A 22 -8.87 1.00 7.33
C ALA A 22 -9.91 1.68 6.42
N SER A 23 -9.43 2.27 5.32
CA SER A 23 -10.27 2.95 4.34
C SER A 23 -9.90 2.58 2.92
N GLU A 24 -10.93 2.38 2.09
CA GLU A 24 -10.83 2.10 0.66
C GLU A 24 -10.72 3.39 -0.19
N ILE A 25 -10.46 4.55 0.43
CA ILE A 25 -10.43 5.84 -0.28
C ILE A 25 -9.41 5.89 -1.43
N ASN A 26 -8.33 5.11 -1.34
CA ASN A 26 -7.31 4.99 -2.39
C ASN A 26 -7.35 3.63 -3.11
N ALA A 27 -8.45 2.89 -2.98
CA ALA A 27 -8.63 1.64 -3.70
C ALA A 27 -8.79 1.92 -5.19
N ASN A 28 -8.13 1.12 -6.03
CA ASN A 28 -8.30 1.16 -7.47
C ASN A 28 -8.57 -0.26 -8.00
N PRO A 29 -9.84 -0.61 -8.32
CA PRO A 29 -10.16 -1.94 -8.83
C PRO A 29 -9.58 -2.22 -10.22
N ALA A 30 -9.13 -1.21 -10.96
CA ALA A 30 -8.44 -1.39 -12.25
C ALA A 30 -6.97 -1.80 -12.08
N ASP A 31 -6.37 -1.58 -10.91
CA ASP A 31 -5.00 -2.01 -10.63
C ASP A 31 -4.97 -3.46 -10.11
N THR A 32 -4.74 -4.39 -11.03
CA THR A 32 -4.61 -5.83 -10.73
C THR A 32 -3.29 -6.19 -10.03
N LYS A 33 -2.36 -5.25 -9.87
CA LYS A 33 -1.01 -5.43 -9.30
C LYS A 33 -0.11 -6.37 -10.10
N ASP A 34 -0.57 -6.85 -11.27
CA ASP A 34 0.16 -7.70 -12.21
C ASP A 34 0.63 -6.88 -13.41
N HIS A 35 1.73 -6.15 -13.20
CA HIS A 35 2.36 -5.31 -14.21
C HIS A 35 3.84 -5.66 -14.35
N GLU A 36 4.39 -5.57 -15.56
CA GLU A 36 5.78 -5.96 -15.87
C GLU A 36 6.82 -5.23 -15.01
N ALA A 37 6.68 -3.93 -14.77
CA ALA A 37 7.54 -3.17 -13.86
C ALA A 37 6.91 -2.97 -12.46
N GLY A 38 5.89 -3.77 -12.13
CA GLY A 38 5.06 -3.61 -10.94
C GLY A 38 4.36 -2.25 -10.92
N VAL A 39 4.16 -1.70 -9.72
CA VAL A 39 3.52 -0.39 -9.49
C VAL A 39 4.15 0.74 -10.31
N TRP A 40 5.44 0.64 -10.63
CA TRP A 40 6.16 1.65 -11.40
C TRP A 40 5.75 1.69 -12.87
N SER A 41 4.97 0.72 -13.34
CA SER A 41 4.35 0.77 -14.67
C SER A 41 3.25 1.84 -14.75
N LEU A 42 2.67 2.22 -13.60
CA LEU A 42 1.55 3.15 -13.49
C LEU A 42 2.02 4.61 -13.31
N PRO A 43 1.14 5.59 -13.58
CA PRO A 43 1.41 6.98 -13.25
C PRO A 43 1.62 7.19 -11.74
N PRO A 44 2.41 8.21 -11.35
CA PRO A 44 3.09 9.18 -12.22
C PRO A 44 4.43 8.69 -12.80
N VAL A 45 4.90 7.50 -12.42
CA VAL A 45 6.25 7.05 -12.75
C VAL A 45 6.39 6.53 -14.18
N MET A 46 5.41 5.77 -14.68
CA MET A 46 5.38 5.29 -16.08
C MET A 46 6.72 4.70 -16.56
N ARG A 47 7.30 3.79 -15.77
CA ARG A 47 8.66 3.24 -15.98
C ARG A 47 8.86 2.55 -17.34
N LEU A 48 7.79 2.10 -17.97
CA LEU A 48 7.81 1.46 -19.29
C LEU A 48 7.69 2.46 -20.45
N GLY A 49 7.56 3.76 -20.18
CA GLY A 49 7.49 4.80 -21.21
C GLY A 49 6.26 4.66 -22.10
N ASP A 50 6.49 4.55 -23.41
CA ASP A 50 5.42 4.44 -24.42
C ASP A 50 4.85 3.02 -24.56
N LYS A 51 5.53 2.00 -24.03
CA LYS A 51 5.05 0.62 -24.09
C LYS A 51 3.73 0.49 -23.34
N ASP A 52 2.68 0.10 -24.05
CA ASP A 52 1.31 -0.06 -23.54
C ASP A 52 0.82 1.16 -22.74
N ARG A 53 1.29 2.37 -23.09
CA ARG A 53 1.03 3.59 -22.31
C ARG A 53 -0.46 3.85 -22.12
N GLU A 54 -1.27 3.66 -23.16
CA GLU A 54 -2.73 3.85 -23.09
C GLU A 54 -3.37 2.88 -22.09
N LYS A 55 -2.89 1.63 -21.99
CA LYS A 55 -3.33 0.65 -21.00
C LYS A 55 -3.02 1.15 -19.58
N TYR A 56 -1.79 1.59 -19.32
CA TYR A 56 -1.39 2.04 -17.98
C TYR A 56 -2.02 3.37 -17.58
N VAL A 57 -2.26 4.27 -18.54
CA VAL A 57 -3.03 5.51 -18.31
C VAL A 57 -4.49 5.19 -17.96
N ALA A 58 -5.11 4.23 -18.65
CA ALA A 58 -6.49 3.83 -18.37
C ALA A 58 -6.66 3.18 -17.00
N ILE A 59 -5.63 2.50 -16.48
CA ILE A 59 -5.61 1.98 -15.11
C ILE A 59 -5.56 3.13 -14.09
N GLY A 60 -4.78 4.18 -14.36
CA GLY A 60 -4.61 5.32 -13.44
C GLY A 60 -3.60 5.03 -12.33
N GLU A 61 -3.70 5.76 -11.21
CA GLU A 61 -2.81 5.54 -10.05
C GLU A 61 -2.98 4.14 -9.48
N SER A 62 -1.95 3.64 -8.79
CA SER A 62 -1.98 2.33 -8.14
C SER A 62 -3.05 2.19 -7.05
N ASP A 63 -3.53 0.98 -6.85
CA ASP A 63 -4.32 0.58 -5.67
C ASP A 63 -3.47 0.70 -4.39
N ARG A 64 -3.97 1.45 -3.41
CA ARG A 64 -3.24 1.71 -2.15
C ARG A 64 -4.11 1.45 -0.94
N MET A 65 -3.55 0.78 0.05
CA MET A 65 -4.13 0.69 1.38
C MET A 65 -4.07 2.05 2.08
N THR A 66 -5.11 2.40 2.81
CA THR A 66 -5.13 3.54 3.74
C THR A 66 -5.42 3.01 5.13
N LEU A 67 -4.43 3.06 6.01
CA LEU A 67 -4.50 2.50 7.36
C LEU A 67 -4.25 3.60 8.38
N ARG A 68 -5.12 3.69 9.38
CA ARG A 68 -4.98 4.58 10.53
C ARG A 68 -4.54 3.76 11.73
N PHE A 69 -3.46 4.19 12.36
CA PHE A 69 -2.90 3.54 13.55
C PHE A 69 -2.99 4.48 14.75
N HIS A 70 -3.30 3.91 15.91
CA HIS A 70 -3.24 4.60 17.18
C HIS A 70 -2.04 4.11 17.99
N LYS A 71 -1.27 5.04 18.56
CA LYS A 71 -0.20 4.71 19.50
C LYS A 71 -0.79 4.62 20.90
N HIS A 72 -0.81 3.42 21.47
CA HIS A 72 -1.13 3.30 22.89
C HIS A 72 -0.04 3.99 23.71
N ALA A 73 -0.41 4.78 24.72
CA ALA A 73 0.53 5.18 25.76
C ALA A 73 1.16 3.89 26.32
N ALA A 74 2.48 3.77 26.20
CA ALA A 74 3.19 2.50 26.23
C ALA A 74 2.66 1.50 27.27
N ALA A 75 2.27 0.31 26.83
CA ALA A 75 2.34 -0.85 27.71
C ALA A 75 3.83 -1.03 28.06
N ALA A 76 4.13 -1.04 29.36
CA ALA A 76 5.48 -1.26 29.87
C ALA A 76 6.12 -2.49 29.19
N PRO A 77 7.43 -2.49 28.92
CA PRO A 77 8.08 -3.63 28.29
C PRO A 77 7.80 -4.89 29.12
N ALA A 78 7.37 -5.96 28.44
CA ALA A 78 7.23 -7.26 29.05
C ALA A 78 8.59 -7.66 29.65
N ALA A 79 8.60 -7.90 30.96
CA ALA A 79 9.76 -8.43 31.65
C ALA A 79 10.11 -9.83 31.12
N GLN A 80 11.41 -10.12 31.16
CA GLN A 80 12.13 -11.28 30.60
C GLN A 80 11.45 -12.64 30.78
#